data_AF-A0A378Y613-F1
#
_entry.id   AF-A0A378Y613-F1
#
_cell.length_a   1.000
_cell.length_b   1.000
_cell.length_c   1.000
_cell.angle_alpha   90.00
_cell.angle_beta   90.00
_cell.angle_gamma   90.00
#
_symmetry.space_group_name_H-M   'P 1'
#
loop_
_entity.id
_entity.type
_entity.pdbx_description
1 polymer ?
#
loop_
_entity_poly.entity_id
_entity_poly.type
_entity_poly.pdbx_seq_one_letter_code
_entity_poly.pdbx_strand_id
1 'polypeptide(L)'
;MTAAKKAPAKRATPHKPEGVREPQDHLKPAAQREAESAETVTVAWGGLAFDIIADPNEWDFFAVSAPLAQGNIGVALLGLLGNAQTVELRKAYPRLTQGQARELYDAISEALGFGSGN
;
A
#
# COMPACT_ATOMS: atom_id res chain seq x y z
N MET A 1 28.53 43.06 49.46
CA MET A 1 29.80 42.38 49.13
C MET A 1 29.65 40.90 49.40
N THR A 2 30.12 40.09 48.44
CA THR A 2 30.51 38.66 48.49
C THR A 2 29.47 37.55 48.68
N ALA A 3 29.59 36.59 47.75
CA ALA A 3 28.75 35.44 47.48
C ALA A 3 29.07 34.22 48.35
N ALA A 4 28.11 33.28 48.45
CA ALA A 4 28.39 31.87 48.67
C ALA A 4 27.53 30.99 47.75
N LYS A 5 28.20 30.40 46.75
CA LYS A 5 27.70 29.43 45.77
C LYS A 5 27.14 28.18 46.47
N LYS A 6 25.94 27.74 46.11
CA LYS A 6 25.53 26.33 46.27
C LYS A 6 25.51 25.66 44.88
N ALA A 7 26.35 24.63 44.76
CA ALA A 7 26.53 23.81 43.58
C ALA A 7 25.27 22.98 43.26
N PRO A 8 25.03 22.60 41.99
CA PRO A 8 23.90 21.75 41.62
C PRO A 8 24.14 20.31 42.09
N ALA A 9 23.18 19.76 42.84
CA ALA A 9 23.17 18.36 43.21
C ALA A 9 23.06 17.50 41.93
N LYS A 10 24.12 16.74 41.63
CA LYS A 10 24.13 15.69 40.62
C LYS A 10 23.04 14.67 40.97
N ARG A 11 21.91 14.72 40.26
CA ARG A 11 20.89 13.68 40.32
C ARG A 11 21.49 12.42 39.71
N ALA A 12 21.74 11.43 40.55
CA ALA A 12 22.18 10.10 40.15
C ALA A 12 21.21 9.56 39.09
N THR A 13 21.76 9.22 37.93
CA THR A 13 21.08 8.48 36.87
C THR A 13 20.63 7.13 37.41
N PRO A 14 19.32 6.80 37.34
CA PRO A 14 18.86 5.44 37.63
C PRO A 14 19.51 4.48 36.63
N HIS A 15 20.15 3.44 37.15
CA HIS A 15 20.68 2.31 36.40
C HIS A 15 19.58 1.77 35.45
N LYS A 16 19.80 1.83 34.14
CA LYS A 16 18.98 1.13 33.16
C LYS A 16 19.37 -0.35 33.22
N PRO A 17 18.47 -1.28 33.56
CA PRO A 17 18.77 -2.71 33.45
C PRO A 17 19.01 -3.05 31.98
N GLU A 18 20.18 -3.61 31.68
CA GLU A 18 20.48 -4.31 30.44
C GLU A 18 19.53 -5.51 30.30
N GLY A 19 18.86 -5.63 29.14
CA GLY A 19 18.25 -6.90 28.76
C GLY A 19 16.75 -6.93 28.49
N VAL A 20 16.05 -5.79 28.40
CA VAL A 20 14.68 -5.78 27.87
C VAL A 20 14.71 -5.22 26.45
N ARG A 21 14.64 -6.12 25.45
CA ARG A 21 14.17 -5.75 24.11
C ARG A 21 12.72 -5.30 24.28
N GLU A 22 12.51 -4.01 24.49
CA GLU A 22 11.20 -3.38 24.33
C GLU A 22 10.71 -3.78 22.93
N PRO A 23 9.56 -4.49 22.80
CA PRO A 23 8.99 -4.72 21.50
C PRO A 23 8.71 -3.36 20.87
N GLN A 24 9.25 -3.12 19.68
CA GLN A 24 9.09 -1.91 18.89
C GLN A 24 7.64 -1.78 18.40
N ASP A 25 6.70 -1.61 19.32
CA ASP A 25 5.25 -1.53 19.05
C ASP A 25 4.78 -0.10 18.65
N HIS A 26 5.71 0.73 18.17
CA HIS A 26 5.45 2.12 17.80
C HIS A 26 5.78 2.45 16.32
N LEU A 27 5.83 1.45 15.44
CA LEU A 27 6.03 1.64 14.00
C LEU A 27 5.05 0.85 13.13
N LYS A 28 3.77 0.82 13.52
CA LYS A 28 2.69 0.44 12.60
C LYS A 28 1.79 1.65 12.39
N PRO A 29 1.77 2.25 11.19
CA PRO A 29 0.75 3.24 10.85
C PRO A 29 -0.62 2.59 11.00
N ALA A 30 -1.58 3.31 11.60
CA ALA A 30 -2.95 2.84 11.81
C ALA A 30 -3.65 2.34 10.52
N ALA A 31 -3.13 2.72 9.34
CA ALA A 31 -3.56 2.24 8.02
C ALA A 31 -3.45 0.72 7.82
N GLN A 32 -2.71 -0.02 8.65
CA GLN A 32 -2.59 -1.48 8.53
C GLN A 32 -3.69 -2.28 9.24
N ARG A 33 -4.53 -1.67 10.10
CA ARG A 33 -5.58 -2.41 10.81
C ARG A 33 -6.89 -2.54 10.01
N GLU A 34 -7.09 -1.72 8.98
CA GLU A 34 -8.28 -1.79 8.12
C GLU A 34 -8.06 -2.66 6.87
N ALA A 35 -6.83 -3.12 6.63
CA ALA A 35 -6.47 -4.01 5.51
C ALA A 35 -6.68 -5.50 5.82
N GLU A 36 -7.27 -5.85 6.96
CA GLU A 36 -7.46 -7.24 7.41
C GLU A 36 -8.83 -7.83 6.99
N SER A 37 -9.49 -7.28 5.96
CA SER A 37 -10.79 -7.81 5.53
C SER A 37 -10.99 -7.98 4.02
N ALA A 38 -10.14 -7.38 3.19
CA ALA A 38 -10.18 -7.61 1.75
C ALA A 38 -9.09 -8.61 1.36
N GLU A 39 -9.49 -9.76 0.82
CA GLU A 39 -8.55 -10.71 0.23
C GLU A 39 -7.89 -10.03 -0.98
N THR A 40 -6.56 -9.97 -1.01
CA THR A 40 -5.81 -9.39 -2.14
C THR A 40 -5.02 -10.46 -2.90
N VAL A 41 -4.94 -10.29 -4.21
CA VAL A 41 -4.12 -11.10 -5.12
C VAL A 41 -2.97 -10.25 -5.63
N THR A 42 -1.75 -10.78 -5.50
CA THR A 42 -0.56 -10.16 -6.08
C THR A 42 -0.42 -10.56 -7.55
N VAL A 43 -0.45 -9.56 -8.43
CA VAL A 43 -0.33 -9.71 -9.88
C VAL A 43 1.03 -9.19 -10.33
N ALA A 44 1.85 -10.05 -10.92
CA ALA A 44 3.15 -9.67 -11.47
C ALA A 44 3.00 -9.29 -12.95
N TRP A 45 3.41 -8.07 -13.31
CA TRP A 45 3.38 -7.60 -14.69
C TRP A 45 4.50 -6.59 -14.95
N GLY A 46 5.23 -6.75 -16.06
CA GLY A 46 6.26 -5.79 -16.45
C GLY A 46 7.42 -5.65 -15.45
N GLY A 47 7.67 -6.67 -14.63
CA GLY A 47 8.67 -6.61 -13.55
C GLY A 47 8.21 -5.84 -12.31
N LEU A 48 6.95 -5.41 -12.25
CA LEU A 48 6.29 -4.88 -11.06
C LEU A 48 5.34 -5.92 -10.47
N ALA A 49 5.04 -5.79 -9.19
CA ALA A 49 4.03 -6.57 -8.49
C ALA A 49 2.94 -5.62 -8.00
N PHE A 50 1.69 -5.98 -8.23
CA PHE A 50 0.53 -5.17 -7.86
C PHE A 50 -0.40 -5.97 -6.95
N ASP A 51 -0.83 -5.39 -5.84
CA ASP A 51 -1.82 -5.98 -4.96
C ASP A 51 -3.21 -5.49 -5.36
N ILE A 52 -4.06 -6.40 -5.80
CA ILE A 52 -5.41 -6.13 -6.29
C ILE A 52 -6.42 -6.79 -5.36
N ILE A 53 -7.51 -6.10 -5.04
CA ILE A 53 -8.61 -6.68 -4.26
C ILE A 53 -9.25 -7.82 -5.07
N ALA A 54 -9.34 -9.00 -4.46
CA ALA A 54 -9.79 -10.22 -5.10
C ALA A 54 -11.30 -10.22 -5.38
N ASP A 55 -12.08 -9.73 -4.42
CA ASP A 55 -13.54 -9.68 -4.52
C ASP A 55 -14.00 -8.43 -5.30
N PRO A 56 -14.68 -8.60 -6.45
CA PRO A 56 -15.25 -7.47 -7.19
C PRO A 56 -16.31 -6.67 -6.44
N ASN A 57 -16.95 -7.27 -5.43
CA ASN A 57 -17.95 -6.57 -4.60
C ASN A 57 -17.29 -5.55 -3.66
N GLU A 58 -15.99 -5.72 -3.38
CA GLU A 58 -15.19 -4.81 -2.57
C GLU A 58 -14.53 -3.71 -3.41
N TRP A 59 -14.68 -3.76 -4.74
CA TRP A 59 -14.13 -2.72 -5.62
C TRP A 59 -14.89 -1.40 -5.47
N ASP A 60 -14.13 -0.30 -5.48
CA ASP A 60 -14.72 1.04 -5.42
C ASP A 60 -15.63 1.27 -6.63
N PHE A 61 -16.90 1.59 -6.37
CA PHE A 61 -17.89 1.74 -7.42
C PHE A 61 -17.54 2.88 -8.39
N PHE A 62 -16.99 4.00 -7.91
CA PHE A 62 -16.75 5.18 -8.74
C PHE A 62 -15.43 5.10 -9.51
N ALA A 63 -14.42 4.45 -8.93
CA ALA A 63 -13.08 4.35 -9.48
C ALA A 63 -12.90 3.08 -10.32
N VAL A 64 -13.66 2.01 -10.05
CA VAL A 64 -13.52 0.70 -10.71
C VAL A 64 -14.79 0.29 -11.41
N SER A 65 -15.88 0.02 -10.68
CA SER A 65 -17.04 -0.68 -11.24
C SER A 65 -17.81 0.15 -12.29
N ALA A 66 -18.03 1.45 -12.05
CA ALA A 66 -18.69 2.33 -13.00
C ALA A 66 -17.85 2.58 -14.26
N PRO A 67 -16.53 2.88 -14.17
CA PRO A 67 -15.66 2.94 -15.34
C PRO A 67 -15.60 1.62 -16.14
N LEU A 68 -15.55 0.46 -15.47
CA LEU A 68 -15.59 -0.85 -16.14
C LEU A 68 -16.90 -1.05 -16.92
N ALA A 69 -18.04 -0.72 -16.33
CA ALA A 69 -19.35 -0.81 -16.97
C ALA A 69 -19.47 0.08 -18.23
N GLN A 70 -18.70 1.17 -18.28
CA GLN A 70 -18.61 2.07 -19.43
C GLN A 70 -17.54 1.65 -20.46
N GLY A 71 -16.83 0.55 -20.23
CA GLY A 71 -15.72 0.09 -21.08
C GLY A 71 -14.43 0.90 -20.92
N ASN A 72 -14.34 1.76 -19.92
CA ASN A 72 -13.16 2.59 -19.66
C ASN A 72 -12.15 1.85 -18.76
N ILE A 73 -11.49 0.87 -19.37
CA ILE A 73 -10.50 0.01 -18.69
C ILE A 73 -9.34 0.82 -18.12
N GLY A 74 -8.92 1.88 -18.81
CA GLY A 74 -7.82 2.73 -18.35
C GLY A 74 -8.12 3.39 -17.01
N VAL A 75 -9.32 3.96 -16.83
CA VAL A 75 -9.72 4.57 -15.56
C VAL A 75 -9.95 3.50 -14.49
N ALA A 76 -10.63 2.41 -14.85
CA ALA A 76 -10.87 1.29 -13.93
C ALA A 76 -9.59 0.69 -13.36
N LEU A 77 -8.58 0.49 -14.21
CA LEU A 77 -7.27 -0.03 -13.83
C LEU A 77 -6.59 0.88 -12.81
N LEU A 78 -6.66 2.20 -12.98
CA LEU A 78 -6.11 3.14 -12.01
C LEU A 78 -6.86 3.09 -10.67
N GLY A 79 -8.17 2.82 -10.71
CA GLY A 79 -8.97 2.56 -9.52
C GLY A 79 -8.53 1.29 -8.79
N LEU A 80 -8.31 0.19 -9.53
CA LEU A 80 -7.89 -1.11 -8.98
C LEU A 80 -6.51 -1.05 -8.32
N LEU A 81 -5.56 -0.38 -8.98
CA LEU A 81 -4.21 -0.19 -8.47
C LEU A 81 -4.16 0.79 -7.30
N GLY A 82 -5.09 1.72 -7.24
CA GLY A 82 -5.04 2.85 -6.31
C GLY A 82 -3.88 3.80 -6.60
N ASN A 83 -3.78 4.86 -5.80
CA ASN A 83 -2.85 5.96 -6.07
C ASN A 83 -1.37 5.55 -5.96
N ALA A 84 -1.00 4.75 -4.95
CA ALA A 84 0.39 4.36 -4.71
C ALA A 84 0.97 3.53 -5.87
N GLN A 85 0.28 2.45 -6.23
CA GLN A 85 0.71 1.53 -7.30
C GLN A 85 0.61 2.19 -8.68
N THR A 86 -0.37 3.09 -8.88
CA THR A 86 -0.45 3.93 -10.08
C THR A 86 0.78 4.81 -10.26
N VAL A 87 1.29 5.41 -9.18
CA VAL A 87 2.51 6.24 -9.25
C VAL A 87 3.71 5.38 -9.63
N GLU A 88 3.84 4.17 -9.10
CA GLU A 88 4.91 3.24 -9.47
C GLU A 88 4.80 2.77 -10.93
N LEU A 89 3.59 2.41 -11.38
CA LEU A 89 3.32 2.08 -12.78
C LEU A 89 3.71 3.24 -13.71
N ARG A 90 3.36 4.49 -13.39
CA ARG A 90 3.72 5.66 -14.19
C ARG A 90 5.22 5.97 -14.19
N LYS A 91 5.94 5.64 -13.11
CA LYS A 91 7.40 5.78 -13.05
C LYS A 91 8.10 4.75 -13.94
N ALA A 92 7.65 3.50 -13.90
CA ALA A 92 8.21 2.43 -14.72
C ALA A 92 7.80 2.55 -16.20
N TYR A 93 6.55 2.97 -16.45
CA TYR A 93 5.94 3.09 -17.78
C TYR A 93 5.38 4.51 -17.98
N PRO A 94 6.24 5.52 -18.19
CA PRO A 94 5.81 6.92 -18.35
C PRO A 94 4.98 7.17 -19.62
N ARG A 95 5.04 6.25 -20.58
CA ARG A 95 4.23 6.26 -21.81
C ARG A 95 3.41 4.97 -21.96
N LEU A 96 2.71 4.58 -20.88
CA LEU A 96 1.79 3.45 -20.92
C LEU A 96 0.73 3.68 -22.02
N THR A 97 0.66 2.74 -22.97
CA THR A 97 -0.33 2.78 -24.05
C THR A 97 -1.63 2.07 -23.65
N GLN A 98 -2.72 2.33 -24.40
CA GLN A 98 -3.99 1.63 -24.18
C GLN A 98 -3.87 0.11 -24.32
N GLY A 99 -3.04 -0.37 -25.27
CA GLY A 99 -2.77 -1.81 -25.43
C GLY A 99 -2.13 -2.42 -24.18
N GLN A 100 -1.11 -1.75 -23.62
CA GLN A 100 -0.44 -2.22 -22.41
C GLN A 100 -1.34 -2.16 -21.18
N ALA A 101 -2.19 -1.13 -21.07
CA ALA A 101 -3.18 -1.05 -20.00
C ALA A 101 -4.19 -2.22 -20.10
N ARG A 102 -4.57 -2.60 -21.33
CA ARG A 102 -5.42 -3.77 -21.57
C ARG A 102 -4.72 -5.07 -21.19
N GLU A 103 -3.46 -5.25 -21.60
CA GLU A 103 -2.67 -6.44 -21.23
C GLU A 103 -2.50 -6.58 -19.71
N LEU A 104 -2.24 -5.47 -19.00
CA LEU A 104 -2.18 -5.48 -17.54
C LEU A 104 -3.55 -5.84 -16.93
N TYR A 105 -4.64 -5.27 -17.45
CA TYR A 105 -5.98 -5.62 -16.99
C TYR A 105 -6.34 -7.09 -17.25
N ASP A 106 -5.93 -7.65 -18.39
CA ASP A 106 -6.13 -9.06 -18.71
C ASP A 106 -5.30 -9.97 -17.77
N ALA A 107 -4.06 -9.58 -17.43
CA ALA A 107 -3.25 -10.28 -16.43
C ALA A 107 -3.87 -10.24 -15.02
N ILE A 108 -4.46 -9.11 -14.63
CA ILE A 108 -5.24 -8.98 -13.39
C ILE A 108 -6.47 -9.90 -13.44
N SER A 109 -7.21 -9.87 -14.54
CA SER A 109 -8.41 -10.70 -14.72
C SER A 109 -8.08 -12.20 -14.67
N GLU A 110 -6.96 -12.62 -15.25
CA GLU A 110 -6.45 -14.00 -15.18
C GLU A 110 -6.07 -14.38 -13.75
N ALA A 111 -5.33 -13.52 -13.04
CA ALA A 111 -4.92 -13.76 -11.66
C ALA A 111 -6.11 -13.86 -10.69
N LEU A 112 -7.20 -13.13 -10.97
CA LEU A 112 -8.44 -13.17 -10.23
C LEU A 112 -9.37 -14.33 -10.62
N GLY A 113 -9.01 -15.13 -11.63
CA GLY A 113 -9.84 -16.23 -12.12
C GLY A 113 -11.05 -15.79 -12.97
N PHE A 114 -11.12 -14.52 -13.38
CA PHE A 114 -12.06 -14.04 -14.39
C PHE A 114 -11.58 -14.32 -15.82
N GLY A 115 -10.30 -14.66 -15.99
CA GLY A 115 -9.72 -15.10 -17.25
C GLY A 115 -10.38 -16.40 -17.72
N SER A 116 -10.93 -16.34 -18.94
CA SER A 116 -11.74 -17.39 -19.57
C SER A 116 -11.16 -18.80 -19.41
N GLY A 117 -11.74 -19.58 -18.51
CA GLY A 117 -11.81 -21.02 -18.71
C GLY A 117 -12.75 -21.27 -19.89
N ASN A 118 -12.17 -21.50 -21.07
CA ASN A 118 -12.75 -22.13 -22.26
C ASN A 118 -14.24 -21.83 -22.58
#